data_AF-A0A7K5TGA3-F1
#
_entry.id   AF-A0A7K5TGA3-F1
#
_cell.length_a   1.000
_cell.length_b   1.000
_cell.length_c   1.000
_cell.angle_alpha   90.00
_cell.angle_beta   90.00
_cell.angle_gamma   90.00
#
_symmetry.space_group_name_H-M   'P 1'
#
loop_
_entity.id
_entity.type
_entity.pdbx_description
1 polymer ?
#
loop_
_entity_poly.entity_id
_entity_poly.type
_entity_poly.pdbx_seq_one_letter_code
_entity_poly.pdbx_strand_id
1 'polypeptide(L)'
;APAPPPARHLFSDTAEVEALRRSLLAWYDRCQRDLPWRTLAATEPDADRRGYAVWVSEIMLQQTQVATVIHYYTRWMQKWPTLQALAQASLEEVNELWAGLGYYSRGKRLQEAARKVVSELAGRMPRTAEELQKLLPGVGRYTAGAIASISYGQATGVVDGNVIRVLCRLRCVGADSSSPAVIDQLWDMANVLVDRSRPGDFNQALMELGATVCVPKSPLCSECPVKQHCQAWRRKLLGKAPPVPDVEDCGVGDCPLCPPAAEPWDSSLGVTNFPRKAAKKPPRAMRTATCVLERRGCHGAPEYLIVQRPSSGLLAGLWEFPSLPLAQDLQEEKEREELADHLQAWMGRPVAAKGLQFIGEVIHIFSHIHQTYVVYSLHLDGDVTLDPALSPSRWVTEDEFHASAVSTAMKKV
;
A
#
# COMPACT_ATOMS: atom_id res chain seq x y z
N ALA A 1 -1.52 35.57 -7.00
CA ALA A 1 -1.23 34.45 -6.07
C ALA A 1 -2.43 34.30 -5.15
N PRO A 2 -2.85 33.07 -4.79
CA PRO A 2 -3.85 32.89 -3.75
C PRO A 2 -3.37 33.50 -2.42
N ALA A 3 -4.29 34.02 -1.61
CA ALA A 3 -3.95 34.56 -0.28
C ALA A 3 -3.30 33.48 0.59
N PRO A 4 -2.29 33.82 1.42
CA PRO A 4 -1.66 32.85 2.30
C PRO A 4 -2.70 32.25 3.26
N PRO A 5 -2.58 30.96 3.62
CA PRO A 5 -3.50 30.34 4.54
C PRO A 5 -3.44 31.06 5.91
N PRO A 6 -4.59 31.15 6.60
CA PRO A 6 -4.69 31.78 7.91
C PRO A 6 -3.71 31.19 8.93
N ALA A 7 -3.23 32.03 9.85
CA ALA A 7 -2.21 31.68 10.85
C ALA A 7 -2.56 30.42 11.66
N ARG A 8 -3.84 30.22 11.98
CA ARG A 8 -4.33 29.03 12.71
C ARG A 8 -4.02 27.69 12.03
N HIS A 9 -3.82 27.68 10.71
CA HIS A 9 -3.48 26.47 9.95
C HIS A 9 -1.97 26.25 9.85
N LEU A 10 -1.15 27.20 10.28
CA LEU A 10 0.29 27.21 10.06
C LEU A 10 1.09 26.99 11.35
N PHE A 11 2.35 26.62 11.19
CA PHE A 11 3.35 26.61 12.26
C PHE A 11 4.29 27.80 12.04
N SER A 12 3.87 29.00 12.45
CA SER A 12 4.63 30.24 12.25
C SER A 12 5.55 30.59 13.43
N ASP A 13 5.21 30.17 14.66
CA ASP A 13 6.03 30.39 15.84
C ASP A 13 7.14 29.33 15.97
N THR A 14 8.39 29.78 15.94
CA THR A 14 9.56 28.89 16.07
C THR A 14 9.62 28.24 17.45
N ALA A 15 9.23 28.95 18.51
CA ALA A 15 9.22 28.40 19.86
C ALA A 15 8.21 27.26 20.01
N GLU A 16 7.03 27.39 19.37
CA GLU A 16 6.04 26.32 19.28
C GLU A 16 6.60 25.10 18.54
N VAL A 17 7.22 25.31 17.37
CA VAL A 17 7.82 24.23 16.56
C VAL A 17 8.88 23.46 17.34
N GLU A 18 9.78 24.17 18.02
CA GLU A 18 10.81 23.53 18.84
C GLU A 18 10.23 22.77 20.04
N ALA A 19 9.23 23.33 20.72
CA ALA A 19 8.55 22.65 21.82
C ALA A 19 7.83 21.38 21.35
N LEU A 20 7.18 21.44 20.18
CA LEU A 20 6.54 20.27 19.57
C LEU A 20 7.57 19.19 19.23
N ARG A 21 8.69 19.56 18.59
CA ARG A 21 9.81 18.63 18.28
C ARG A 21 10.31 17.93 19.53
N ARG A 22 10.64 18.69 20.59
CA ARG A 22 11.14 18.14 21.86
C ARG A 22 10.14 17.17 22.49
N SER A 23 8.88 17.55 22.60
CA SER A 23 7.84 16.70 23.21
C SER A 23 7.59 15.42 22.40
N LEU A 24 7.56 15.53 21.07
CA LEU A 24 7.34 14.38 20.20
C LEU A 24 8.51 13.39 20.23
N LEU A 25 9.75 13.88 20.10
CA LEU A 25 10.95 13.04 20.12
C LEU A 25 11.14 12.38 21.49
N ALA A 26 10.98 13.12 22.59
CA ALA A 26 11.09 12.54 23.94
C ALA A 26 10.04 11.46 24.23
N TRP A 27 8.84 11.59 23.65
CA TRP A 27 7.85 10.52 23.70
C TRP A 27 8.26 9.32 22.84
N TYR A 28 8.72 9.56 21.61
CA TYR A 28 9.15 8.51 20.69
C TYR A 28 10.30 7.67 21.25
N ASP A 29 11.30 8.31 21.86
CA ASP A 29 12.45 7.62 22.47
C ASP A 29 12.02 6.62 23.55
N ARG A 30 10.90 6.85 24.24
CA ARG A 30 10.37 5.97 25.29
C ARG A 30 9.33 4.97 24.80
N CYS A 31 8.59 5.30 23.75
CA CYS A 31 7.36 4.60 23.38
C CYS A 31 7.42 3.92 22.00
N GLN A 32 8.48 4.14 21.22
CA GLN A 32 8.62 3.50 19.93
C GLN A 32 8.58 1.97 20.04
N ARG A 33 7.83 1.33 19.16
CA ARG A 33 7.83 -0.13 19.05
C ARG A 33 9.17 -0.62 18.49
N ASP A 34 9.64 -1.74 19.03
CA ASP A 34 10.74 -2.52 18.47
C ASP A 34 10.26 -3.20 17.18
N LEU A 35 10.91 -2.84 16.06
CA LEU A 35 10.53 -3.31 14.73
C LEU A 35 11.82 -3.68 13.98
N PRO A 36 11.86 -4.82 13.26
CA PRO A 36 13.10 -5.31 12.65
C PRO A 36 13.80 -4.30 11.74
N TRP A 37 13.02 -3.55 10.95
CA TRP A 37 13.55 -2.53 10.05
C TRP A 37 14.08 -1.28 10.78
N ARG A 38 13.55 -0.94 11.96
CA ARG A 38 14.09 0.16 12.79
C ARG A 38 15.43 -0.23 13.38
N THR A 39 15.50 -1.43 13.94
CA THR A 39 16.73 -1.97 14.54
C THR A 39 17.82 -2.09 13.48
N LEU A 40 17.49 -2.61 12.29
CA LEU A 40 18.44 -2.66 11.17
C LEU A 40 18.86 -1.24 10.74
N ALA A 41 17.91 -0.32 10.53
CA ALA A 41 18.24 1.05 10.13
C ALA A 41 19.19 1.77 11.11
N ALA A 42 19.03 1.52 12.41
CA ALA A 42 19.85 2.13 13.46
C ALA A 42 21.24 1.49 13.59
N THR A 43 21.38 0.19 13.31
CA THR A 43 22.61 -0.58 13.58
C THR A 43 23.47 -0.85 12.34
N GLU A 44 22.90 -0.78 11.14
CA GLU A 44 23.60 -1.10 9.90
C GLU A 44 24.58 0.01 9.49
N PRO A 45 25.90 -0.23 9.48
CA PRO A 45 26.90 0.78 9.12
C PRO A 45 26.92 1.09 7.61
N ASP A 46 26.57 0.14 6.74
CA ASP A 46 26.58 0.36 5.29
C ASP A 46 25.36 1.19 4.87
N ALA A 47 25.61 2.38 4.34
CA ALA A 47 24.55 3.32 3.94
C ALA A 47 23.66 2.75 2.82
N ASP A 48 24.21 2.01 1.86
CA ASP A 48 23.44 1.41 0.77
C ASP A 48 22.54 0.28 1.28
N ARG A 49 23.06 -0.57 2.17
CA ARG A 49 22.29 -1.63 2.82
C ARG A 49 21.21 -1.07 3.74
N ARG A 50 21.52 -0.01 4.50
CA ARG A 50 20.56 0.71 5.35
C ARG A 50 19.42 1.30 4.51
N GLY A 51 19.77 2.02 3.44
CA GLY A 51 18.79 2.59 2.51
C GLY A 51 17.91 1.55 1.84
N TYR A 52 18.51 0.43 1.41
CA TYR A 52 17.77 -0.71 0.88
C TYR A 52 16.80 -1.31 1.90
N ALA A 53 17.27 -1.55 3.12
CA ALA A 53 16.47 -2.17 4.17
C ALA A 53 15.29 -1.30 4.60
N VAL A 54 15.47 0.02 4.70
CA VAL A 54 14.37 0.97 4.95
C VAL A 54 13.41 0.98 3.76
N TRP A 55 13.93 1.03 2.53
CA TRP A 55 13.09 1.02 1.34
C TRP A 55 12.20 -0.23 1.24
N VAL A 56 12.73 -1.43 1.53
CA VAL A 56 11.96 -2.68 1.57
C VAL A 56 10.79 -2.55 2.56
N SER A 57 11.04 -2.10 3.80
CA SER A 57 9.97 -1.97 4.80
C SER A 57 8.92 -0.96 4.38
N GLU A 58 9.34 0.19 3.83
CA GLU A 58 8.41 1.24 3.37
C GLU A 58 7.51 0.76 2.25
N ILE A 59 8.03 -0.04 1.31
CA ILE A 59 7.20 -0.62 0.24
C ILE A 59 6.23 -1.68 0.80
N MET A 60 6.68 -2.53 1.74
CA MET A 60 5.81 -3.54 2.36
C MET A 60 4.69 -2.92 3.21
N LEU A 61 4.97 -1.84 3.93
CA LEU A 61 4.01 -1.16 4.82
C LEU A 61 2.90 -0.39 4.07
N GLN A 62 3.02 -0.19 2.76
CA GLN A 62 1.98 0.46 1.96
C GLN A 62 0.67 -0.36 1.97
N GLN A 63 -0.35 0.13 2.66
CA GLN A 63 -1.65 -0.56 2.76
C GLN A 63 -1.57 -1.98 3.36
N THR A 64 -0.54 -2.26 4.16
CA THR A 64 -0.39 -3.53 4.88
C THR A 64 -0.10 -3.26 6.35
N GLN A 65 -0.67 -4.07 7.25
CA GLN A 65 -0.52 -3.87 8.69
C GLN A 65 0.89 -4.25 9.16
N VAL A 66 1.42 -3.49 10.13
CA VAL A 66 2.76 -3.71 10.70
C VAL A 66 2.96 -5.16 11.17
N ALA A 67 2.00 -5.72 11.89
CA ALA A 67 2.08 -7.08 12.42
C ALA A 67 2.28 -8.14 11.31
N THR A 68 1.63 -7.94 10.15
CA THR A 68 1.82 -8.80 8.98
C THR A 68 3.22 -8.61 8.40
N VAL A 69 3.67 -7.37 8.22
CA VAL A 69 4.94 -7.05 7.55
C VAL A 69 6.15 -7.60 8.29
N ILE A 70 6.14 -7.71 9.62
CA ILE A 70 7.27 -8.23 10.41
C ILE A 70 7.81 -9.58 9.87
N HIS A 71 6.91 -10.55 9.63
CA HIS A 71 7.30 -11.88 9.15
C HIS A 71 7.89 -11.83 7.74
N TYR A 72 7.23 -11.10 6.83
CA TYR A 72 7.66 -11.00 5.44
C TYR A 72 8.98 -10.25 5.30
N TYR A 73 9.13 -9.14 6.02
CA TYR A 73 10.36 -8.35 6.03
C TYR A 73 11.55 -9.20 6.49
N THR A 74 11.36 -9.96 7.57
CA THR A 74 12.43 -10.80 8.14
C THR A 74 12.90 -11.86 7.13
N ARG A 75 11.96 -12.60 6.53
CA ARG A 75 12.27 -13.61 5.50
C ARG A 75 12.90 -12.99 4.25
N TRP A 76 12.40 -11.83 3.82
CA TRP A 76 12.90 -11.11 2.67
C TRP A 76 14.35 -10.68 2.88
N MET A 77 14.65 -10.00 4.00
CA MET A 77 16.00 -9.53 4.31
C MET A 77 16.97 -10.68 4.60
N GLN A 78 16.49 -11.85 5.02
CA GLN A 78 17.29 -13.06 5.15
C GLN A 78 17.69 -13.63 3.78
N LYS A 79 16.76 -13.70 2.81
CA LYS A 79 17.04 -14.22 1.47
C LYS A 79 17.83 -13.21 0.61
N TRP A 80 17.46 -11.93 0.67
CA TRP A 80 18.07 -10.85 -0.09
C TRP A 80 18.49 -9.72 0.85
N PRO A 81 19.67 -9.83 1.48
CA PRO A 81 20.16 -8.83 2.42
C PRO A 81 20.66 -7.54 1.75
N THR A 82 20.83 -7.54 0.43
CA THR A 82 21.40 -6.42 -0.35
C THR A 82 20.65 -6.21 -1.67
N LEU A 83 20.85 -5.04 -2.28
CA LEU A 83 20.33 -4.71 -3.62
C LEU A 83 20.81 -5.70 -4.68
N GLN A 84 22.06 -6.11 -4.61
CA GLN A 84 22.68 -7.04 -5.55
C GLN A 84 22.00 -8.41 -5.48
N ALA A 85 21.72 -8.90 -4.27
CA ALA A 85 21.03 -10.17 -4.07
C ALA A 85 19.61 -10.13 -4.65
N LEU A 86 18.86 -9.03 -4.40
CA LEU A 86 17.52 -8.87 -4.97
C LEU A 86 17.55 -8.70 -6.50
N ALA A 87 18.52 -7.96 -7.03
CA ALA A 87 18.64 -7.71 -8.47
C ALA A 87 18.85 -9.00 -9.27
N GLN A 88 19.57 -9.97 -8.69
CA GLN A 88 19.83 -11.29 -9.29
C GLN A 88 18.66 -12.28 -9.17
N ALA A 89 17.70 -12.03 -8.28
CA ALA A 89 16.55 -12.92 -8.10
C ALA A 89 15.71 -13.02 -9.38
N SER A 90 15.00 -14.13 -9.55
CA SER A 90 13.96 -14.27 -10.58
C SER A 90 12.68 -13.54 -10.15
N LEU A 91 11.77 -13.26 -11.10
CA LEU A 91 10.46 -12.68 -10.75
C LEU A 91 9.60 -13.69 -9.99
N GLU A 92 9.73 -14.98 -10.30
CA GLU A 92 9.01 -16.07 -9.62
C GLU A 92 9.39 -16.11 -8.15
N GLU A 93 10.69 -16.09 -7.83
CA GLU A 93 11.15 -16.08 -6.43
C GLU A 93 10.64 -14.86 -5.66
N VAL A 94 10.64 -13.68 -6.29
CA VAL A 94 10.09 -12.45 -5.69
C VAL A 94 8.59 -12.60 -5.43
N ASN A 95 7.84 -13.16 -6.37
CA ASN A 95 6.41 -13.40 -6.20
C ASN A 95 6.12 -14.43 -5.10
N GLU A 96 6.93 -15.48 -4.97
CA GLU A 96 6.82 -16.48 -3.90
C GLU A 96 7.05 -15.87 -2.51
N LEU A 97 8.09 -15.04 -2.35
CA LEU A 97 8.34 -14.38 -1.06
C LEU A 97 7.34 -13.26 -0.75
N TRP A 98 6.72 -12.66 -1.78
CA TRP A 98 5.66 -11.66 -1.63
C TRP A 98 4.26 -12.26 -1.46
N ALA A 99 4.11 -13.57 -1.69
CA ALA A 99 2.82 -14.25 -1.69
C ALA A 99 2.07 -14.06 -0.37
N GLY A 100 0.91 -13.40 -0.45
CA GLY A 100 0.06 -13.09 0.71
C GLY A 100 0.13 -11.64 1.22
N LEU A 101 1.12 -10.83 0.81
CA LEU A 101 1.16 -9.39 1.17
C LEU A 101 0.17 -8.53 0.37
N GLY A 102 -0.29 -9.02 -0.78
CA GLY A 102 -1.10 -8.27 -1.73
C GLY A 102 -0.32 -7.18 -2.48
N TYR A 103 -0.95 -6.60 -3.50
CA TYR A 103 -0.34 -5.58 -4.40
C TYR A 103 1.04 -6.02 -4.92
N TYR A 104 1.10 -7.18 -5.58
CA TYR A 104 2.32 -7.83 -6.08
C TYR A 104 3.19 -6.95 -6.99
N SER A 105 2.59 -5.98 -7.67
CA SER A 105 3.32 -4.99 -8.47
C SER A 105 4.36 -4.21 -7.65
N ARG A 106 4.18 -4.10 -6.32
CA ARG A 106 5.16 -3.50 -5.41
C ARG A 106 6.47 -4.30 -5.35
N GLY A 107 6.40 -5.62 -5.13
CA GLY A 107 7.57 -6.50 -5.10
C GLY A 107 8.31 -6.50 -6.43
N LYS A 108 7.55 -6.58 -7.54
CA LYS A 108 8.11 -6.47 -8.90
C LYS A 108 8.85 -5.14 -9.13
N ARG A 109 8.21 -4.01 -8.83
CA ARG A 109 8.83 -2.67 -9.00
C ARG A 109 10.06 -2.49 -8.13
N LEU A 110 10.03 -3.03 -6.91
CA LEU A 110 11.18 -3.03 -5.99
C LEU A 110 12.37 -3.78 -6.61
N GLN A 111 12.15 -4.94 -7.22
CA GLN A 111 13.18 -5.69 -7.95
C GLN A 111 13.67 -4.94 -9.20
N GLU A 112 12.77 -4.40 -10.03
CA GLU A 112 13.11 -3.61 -11.22
C GLU A 112 13.99 -2.41 -10.84
N ALA A 113 13.62 -1.71 -9.78
CA ALA A 113 14.39 -0.59 -9.25
C ALA A 113 15.75 -1.04 -8.67
N ALA A 114 15.81 -2.19 -7.97
CA ALA A 114 17.08 -2.73 -7.48
C ALA A 114 18.04 -3.09 -8.62
N ARG A 115 17.53 -3.71 -9.70
CA ARG A 115 18.30 -3.97 -10.92
C ARG A 115 18.86 -2.69 -11.51
N LYS A 116 18.02 -1.65 -11.63
CA LYS A 116 18.44 -0.32 -12.10
C LYS A 116 19.57 0.27 -11.25
N VAL A 117 19.46 0.21 -9.92
CA VAL A 117 20.50 0.72 -9.03
C VAL A 117 21.83 -0.02 -9.25
N VAL A 118 21.78 -1.34 -9.42
CA VAL A 118 22.98 -2.15 -9.66
C VAL A 118 23.60 -1.85 -11.03
N SER A 119 22.80 -1.78 -12.10
CA SER A 119 23.30 -1.63 -13.47
C SER A 119 23.66 -0.20 -13.86
N GLU A 120 22.90 0.79 -13.39
CA GLU A 120 23.04 2.19 -13.82
C GLU A 120 23.68 3.09 -12.77
N LEU A 121 23.58 2.72 -11.48
CA LEU A 121 24.09 3.51 -10.35
C LEU A 121 25.23 2.81 -9.59
N ALA A 122 25.86 1.81 -10.20
CA ALA A 122 26.97 1.04 -9.63
C ALA A 122 26.66 0.44 -8.24
N GLY A 123 25.39 0.08 -7.99
CA GLY A 123 24.94 -0.45 -6.70
C GLY A 123 24.81 0.60 -5.59
N ARG A 124 24.91 1.89 -5.91
CA ARG A 124 24.84 3.01 -4.96
C ARG A 124 23.43 3.59 -4.94
N MET A 125 22.78 3.54 -3.78
CA MET A 125 21.49 4.17 -3.59
C MET A 125 21.61 5.71 -3.74
N PRO A 126 20.67 6.38 -4.41
CA PRO A 126 20.59 7.83 -4.35
C PRO A 126 20.45 8.31 -2.90
N ARG A 127 21.07 9.45 -2.56
CA ARG A 127 21.20 9.91 -1.16
C ARG A 127 20.21 11.01 -0.78
N THR A 128 19.53 11.58 -1.76
CA THR A 128 18.52 12.62 -1.54
C THR A 128 17.12 12.15 -1.95
N ALA A 129 16.09 12.69 -1.31
CA ALA A 129 14.69 12.41 -1.62
C ALA A 129 14.37 12.76 -3.08
N GLU A 130 14.93 13.85 -3.62
CA GLU A 130 14.75 14.23 -5.01
C GLU A 130 15.28 13.17 -5.97
N GLU A 131 16.53 12.73 -5.78
CA GLU A 131 17.13 11.70 -6.63
C GLU A 131 16.43 10.35 -6.46
N LEU A 132 16.07 9.96 -5.23
CA LEU A 132 15.32 8.72 -4.97
C LEU A 132 14.00 8.71 -5.73
N GLN A 133 13.24 9.81 -5.66
CA GLN A 133 11.96 9.94 -6.37
C GLN A 133 12.14 9.97 -7.90
N LYS A 134 13.18 10.64 -8.40
CA LYS A 134 13.43 10.79 -9.84
C LYS A 134 13.98 9.53 -10.48
N LEU A 135 14.87 8.82 -9.79
CA LEU A 135 15.66 7.74 -10.38
C LEU A 135 15.05 6.36 -10.15
N LEU A 136 14.32 6.13 -9.06
CA LEU A 136 13.85 4.79 -8.70
C LEU A 136 12.37 4.54 -9.07
N PRO A 137 12.06 3.56 -9.94
CA PRO A 137 10.68 3.28 -10.31
C PRO A 137 9.88 2.79 -9.10
N GLY A 138 8.65 3.30 -8.96
CA GLY A 138 7.76 2.97 -7.84
C GLY A 138 8.05 3.71 -6.53
N VAL A 139 9.08 4.58 -6.49
CA VAL A 139 9.37 5.44 -5.34
C VAL A 139 8.67 6.79 -5.52
N GLY A 140 7.62 7.02 -4.74
CA GLY A 140 6.93 8.31 -4.69
C GLY A 140 7.51 9.25 -3.63
N ARG A 141 6.98 10.48 -3.57
CA ARG A 141 7.40 11.54 -2.63
C ARG A 141 7.50 11.05 -1.17
N TYR A 142 6.53 10.27 -0.70
CA TYR A 142 6.53 9.65 0.63
C TYR A 142 7.74 8.73 0.84
N THR A 143 7.87 7.69 0.03
CA THR A 143 8.93 6.68 0.17
C THR A 143 10.31 7.33 0.05
N ALA A 144 10.48 8.28 -0.87
CA ALA A 144 11.73 9.01 -1.05
C ALA A 144 12.12 9.80 0.21
N GLY A 145 11.18 10.57 0.78
CA GLY A 145 11.42 11.31 2.02
C GLY A 145 11.69 10.38 3.22
N ALA A 146 10.97 9.25 3.31
CA ALA A 146 11.17 8.26 4.36
C ALA A 146 12.59 7.66 4.30
N ILE A 147 13.01 7.17 3.13
CA ILE A 147 14.37 6.62 2.95
C ILE A 147 15.42 7.69 3.24
N ALA A 148 15.29 8.88 2.68
CA ALA A 148 16.30 9.93 2.80
C ALA A 148 16.47 10.45 4.23
N SER A 149 15.36 10.63 4.95
CA SER A 149 15.39 11.11 6.34
C SER A 149 15.86 10.03 7.31
N ILE A 150 15.38 8.78 7.18
CA ILE A 150 15.71 7.67 8.09
C ILE A 150 17.14 7.17 7.84
N SER A 151 17.53 7.00 6.58
CA SER A 151 18.80 6.34 6.24
C SER A 151 19.98 7.30 6.16
N TYR A 152 19.73 8.51 5.66
CA TYR A 152 20.78 9.47 5.29
C TYR A 152 20.72 10.81 6.04
N GLY A 153 19.76 10.97 6.95
CA GLY A 153 19.65 12.18 7.77
C GLY A 153 19.24 13.44 6.99
N GLN A 154 18.65 13.30 5.80
CA GLN A 154 18.15 14.47 5.07
C GLN A 154 16.96 15.08 5.83
N ALA A 155 17.03 16.38 6.13
CA ALA A 155 15.96 17.14 6.76
C ALA A 155 14.80 17.41 5.78
N THR A 156 13.99 16.39 5.52
CA THR A 156 12.79 16.45 4.70
C THR A 156 11.62 15.82 5.46
N GLY A 157 10.49 16.53 5.50
CA GLY A 157 9.26 16.01 6.12
C GLY A 157 8.66 14.88 5.30
N VAL A 158 7.83 14.06 5.92
CA VAL A 158 7.15 12.92 5.27
C VAL A 158 5.67 12.94 5.61
N VAL A 159 4.80 12.65 4.63
CA VAL A 159 3.35 12.67 4.80
C VAL A 159 2.73 11.35 4.32
N ASP A 160 2.22 10.54 5.25
CA ASP A 160 1.37 9.36 5.01
C ASP A 160 -0.05 9.56 5.56
N GLY A 161 -0.89 8.52 5.50
CA GLY A 161 -2.24 8.56 6.06
C GLY A 161 -2.30 8.82 7.58
N ASN A 162 -1.24 8.49 8.33
CA ASN A 162 -1.13 8.79 9.75
C ASN A 162 -0.79 10.27 9.99
N VAL A 163 0.23 10.76 9.29
CA VAL A 163 0.68 12.15 9.36
C VAL A 163 -0.40 13.11 8.86
N ILE A 164 -1.11 12.82 7.77
CA ILE A 164 -2.26 13.61 7.30
C ILE A 164 -3.25 13.81 8.45
N ARG A 165 -3.61 12.74 9.15
CA ARG A 165 -4.56 12.80 10.26
C ARG A 165 -4.04 13.62 11.44
N VAL A 166 -2.77 13.43 11.80
CA VAL A 166 -2.14 14.19 12.89
C VAL A 166 -2.09 15.68 12.56
N LEU A 167 -1.57 16.05 11.39
CA LEU A 167 -1.45 17.45 10.97
C LEU A 167 -2.80 18.13 10.80
N CYS A 168 -3.79 17.46 10.19
CA CYS A 168 -5.14 18.00 10.08
C CYS A 168 -5.76 18.29 11.45
N ARG A 169 -5.50 17.46 12.47
CA ARG A 169 -5.98 17.69 13.85
C ARG A 169 -5.17 18.77 14.56
N LEU A 170 -3.85 18.80 14.40
CA LEU A 170 -3.00 19.83 15.00
C LEU A 170 -3.40 21.23 14.54
N ARG A 171 -3.84 21.37 13.28
CA ARG A 171 -4.12 22.66 12.62
C ARG A 171 -5.54 22.84 12.10
N CYS A 172 -6.48 22.04 12.57
CA CYS A 172 -7.90 22.12 12.19
C CYS A 172 -8.14 22.21 10.67
N VAL A 173 -7.37 21.45 9.88
CA VAL A 173 -7.55 21.39 8.42
C VAL A 173 -8.76 20.50 8.14
N GLY A 174 -9.87 21.14 7.75
CA GLY A 174 -11.19 20.53 7.57
C GLY A 174 -11.65 20.35 6.14
N ALA A 175 -10.91 20.91 5.18
CA ALA A 175 -11.13 20.62 3.76
C ALA A 175 -10.82 19.15 3.43
N ASP A 176 -11.21 18.71 2.23
CA ASP A 176 -10.94 17.35 1.77
C ASP A 176 -9.44 17.05 1.78
N SER A 177 -9.03 16.13 2.66
CA SER A 177 -7.64 15.70 2.82
C SER A 177 -7.07 14.96 1.62
N SER A 178 -7.88 14.66 0.60
CA SER A 178 -7.42 14.12 -0.68
C SER A 178 -7.18 15.18 -1.77
N SER A 179 -7.57 16.43 -1.53
CA SER A 179 -7.38 17.50 -2.51
C SER A 179 -5.91 17.90 -2.66
N PRO A 180 -5.43 18.23 -3.89
CA PRO A 180 -4.03 18.63 -4.10
C PRO A 180 -3.58 19.79 -3.22
N ALA A 181 -4.40 20.83 -3.08
CA ALA A 181 -4.09 22.01 -2.27
C ALA A 181 -3.88 21.67 -0.78
N VAL A 182 -4.72 20.79 -0.21
CA VAL A 182 -4.54 20.35 1.18
C VAL A 182 -3.30 19.47 1.30
N ILE A 183 -3.08 18.54 0.37
CA ILE A 183 -1.90 17.67 0.40
C ILE A 183 -0.61 18.50 0.36
N ASP A 184 -0.50 19.47 -0.54
CA ASP A 184 0.69 20.34 -0.63
C ASP A 184 0.91 21.12 0.66
N GLN A 185 -0.16 21.67 1.24
CA GLN A 185 -0.07 22.36 2.52
C GLN A 185 0.42 21.45 3.66
N LEU A 186 -0.05 20.19 3.71
CA LEU A 186 0.39 19.23 4.71
C LEU A 186 1.86 18.87 4.55
N TRP A 187 2.36 18.80 3.31
CA TRP A 187 3.79 18.64 3.04
C TRP A 187 4.60 19.85 3.50
N ASP A 188 4.11 21.07 3.28
CA ASP A 188 4.78 22.28 3.75
C ASP A 188 4.85 22.30 5.29
N MET A 189 3.75 21.94 5.98
CA MET A 189 3.76 21.80 7.43
C MET A 189 4.77 20.75 7.89
N ALA A 190 4.83 19.58 7.24
CA ALA A 190 5.78 18.53 7.59
C ALA A 190 7.23 19.00 7.42
N ASN A 191 7.54 19.76 6.35
CA ASN A 191 8.87 20.33 6.12
C ASN A 191 9.23 21.45 7.11
N VAL A 192 8.26 22.23 7.57
CA VAL A 192 8.48 23.21 8.65
C VAL A 192 8.78 22.50 9.97
N LEU A 193 8.07 21.41 10.25
CA LEU A 193 8.14 20.69 11.52
C LEU A 193 9.32 19.75 11.64
N VAL A 194 9.81 19.14 10.55
CA VAL A 194 10.86 18.12 10.62
C VAL A 194 12.07 18.61 11.40
N ASP A 195 12.55 17.80 12.34
CA ASP A 195 13.73 18.16 13.13
C ASP A 195 14.99 18.11 12.26
N ARG A 196 15.84 19.13 12.33
CA ARG A 196 17.04 19.23 11.48
C ARG A 196 18.17 18.31 11.93
N SER A 197 18.18 17.89 13.20
CA SER A 197 19.20 17.03 13.79
C SER A 197 18.81 15.55 13.75
N ARG A 198 17.51 15.25 13.88
CA ARG A 198 16.95 13.90 13.91
C ARG A 198 15.75 13.76 12.96
N PRO A 199 15.89 14.03 11.65
CA PRO A 199 14.75 14.06 10.73
C PRO A 199 14.07 12.70 10.57
N GLY A 200 14.86 11.61 10.51
CA GLY A 200 14.35 10.25 10.46
C GLY A 200 13.49 9.90 11.67
N ASP A 201 14.01 10.12 12.88
CA ASP A 201 13.26 9.86 14.12
C ASP A 201 12.03 10.74 14.24
N PHE A 202 12.11 12.01 13.83
CA PHE A 202 10.96 12.90 13.86
C PHE A 202 9.83 12.42 12.95
N ASN A 203 10.16 12.04 11.71
CA ASN A 203 9.17 11.51 10.76
C ASN A 203 8.55 10.22 11.30
N GLN A 204 9.38 9.31 11.83
CA GLN A 204 8.89 8.08 12.44
C GLN A 204 8.03 8.33 13.68
N ALA A 205 8.38 9.31 14.51
CA ALA A 205 7.60 9.70 15.67
C ALA A 205 6.22 10.25 15.28
N LEU A 206 6.14 11.03 14.21
CA LEU A 206 4.86 11.56 13.73
C LEU A 206 3.96 10.45 13.17
N MET A 207 4.55 9.50 12.44
CA MET A 207 3.86 8.28 11.97
C MET A 207 3.40 7.40 13.15
N GLU A 208 4.28 7.18 14.14
CA GLU A 208 3.99 6.39 15.35
C GLU A 208 2.87 7.02 16.17
N LEU A 209 2.89 8.35 16.33
CA LEU A 209 1.85 9.10 17.03
C LEU A 209 0.49 8.89 16.36
N GLY A 210 0.44 8.99 15.03
CA GLY A 210 -0.79 8.70 14.29
C GLY A 210 -1.24 7.24 14.47
N ALA A 211 -0.31 6.29 14.39
CA ALA A 211 -0.62 4.87 14.46
C ALA A 211 -1.11 4.40 15.85
N THR A 212 -0.64 5.02 16.93
CA THR A 212 -0.82 4.48 18.30
C THR A 212 -1.65 5.36 19.23
N VAL A 213 -1.63 6.70 19.05
CA VAL A 213 -2.28 7.65 19.97
C VAL A 213 -3.38 8.42 19.25
N CYS A 214 -3.01 9.12 18.17
CA CYS A 214 -3.90 9.94 17.37
C CYS A 214 -4.62 9.08 16.32
N VAL A 215 -5.24 7.98 16.75
CA VAL A 215 -5.89 6.97 15.90
C VAL A 215 -7.19 7.48 15.24
N PRO A 216 -7.71 6.82 14.17
CA PRO A 216 -8.89 7.30 13.45
C PRO A 216 -10.14 7.46 14.33
N LYS A 217 -10.46 6.45 15.13
CA LYS A 217 -11.60 6.45 16.06
C LYS A 217 -11.08 6.45 17.50
N SER A 218 -11.72 7.23 18.38
CA SER A 218 -11.39 7.30 19.81
C SER A 218 -9.90 7.56 20.12
N PRO A 219 -9.30 8.67 19.61
CA PRO A 219 -7.89 8.99 19.88
C PRO A 219 -7.62 9.26 21.37
N LEU A 220 -6.44 8.86 21.83
CA LEU A 220 -5.98 8.98 23.22
C LEU A 220 -5.44 10.39 23.52
N CYS A 221 -6.29 11.42 23.35
CA CYS A 221 -5.87 12.82 23.44
C CYS A 221 -5.31 13.22 24.82
N SER A 222 -5.75 12.57 25.90
CA SER A 222 -5.24 12.78 27.26
C SER A 222 -3.76 12.41 27.40
N GLU A 223 -3.32 11.38 26.69
CA GLU A 223 -1.96 10.82 26.70
C GLU A 223 -1.07 11.39 25.58
N CYS A 224 -1.65 12.17 24.67
CA CYS A 224 -0.93 12.71 23.52
C CYS A 224 0.17 13.69 23.94
N PRO A 225 1.44 13.46 23.55
CA PRO A 225 2.58 14.28 23.98
C PRO A 225 2.54 15.70 23.42
N VAL A 226 1.82 15.92 22.32
CA VAL A 226 1.72 17.21 21.63
C VAL A 226 0.33 17.85 21.78
N LYS A 227 -0.50 17.40 22.74
CA LYS A 227 -1.88 17.88 22.92
C LYS A 227 -1.99 19.39 23.14
N GLN A 228 -0.99 20.02 23.75
CA GLN A 228 -0.94 21.47 23.99
C GLN A 228 -0.85 22.29 22.69
N HIS A 229 -0.29 21.70 21.64
CA HIS A 229 -0.16 22.29 20.30
C HIS A 229 -1.33 21.94 19.36
N CYS A 230 -2.29 21.13 19.85
CA CYS A 230 -3.36 20.60 19.02
C CYS A 230 -4.59 21.52 19.03
N GLN A 231 -4.81 22.21 17.91
CA GLN A 231 -5.95 23.13 17.78
C GLN A 231 -7.30 22.41 17.84
N ALA A 232 -7.41 21.19 17.28
CA ALA A 232 -8.65 20.42 17.37
C ALA A 232 -8.96 20.01 18.83
N TRP A 233 -7.94 19.71 19.62
CA TRP A 233 -8.10 19.39 21.05
C TRP A 233 -8.56 20.62 21.84
N ARG A 234 -7.92 21.77 21.59
CA ARG A 234 -8.31 23.06 22.18
C ARG A 234 -9.78 23.39 21.85
N ARG A 235 -10.18 23.23 20.59
CA ARG A 235 -11.57 23.44 20.14
C ARG A 235 -12.55 22.47 20.79
N LYS A 236 -12.19 21.20 20.97
CA LYS A 236 -13.01 20.21 21.70
C LYS A 236 -13.27 20.65 23.14
N LEU A 237 -12.24 21.13 23.85
CA LEU A 237 -12.36 21.58 25.24
C LEU A 237 -13.26 22.81 25.41
N LEU A 238 -13.28 23.70 24.41
CA LEU A 238 -14.09 24.91 24.46
C LEU A 238 -15.60 24.65 24.23
N GLY A 239 -15.99 23.49 23.69
CA GLY A 239 -17.37 23.00 23.60
C GLY A 239 -18.31 23.77 22.65
N LYS A 240 -18.03 25.03 22.33
CA LYS A 240 -18.73 25.89 21.37
C LYS A 240 -17.72 26.68 20.54
N ALA A 241 -18.05 26.94 19.27
CA ALA A 241 -17.40 28.04 18.56
C ALA A 241 -17.73 29.34 19.31
N PRO A 242 -16.76 30.23 19.57
CA PRO A 242 -17.09 31.53 20.15
C PRO A 242 -18.16 32.24 19.28
N PRO A 243 -19.10 32.97 19.89
CA PRO A 243 -20.18 33.66 19.16
C PRO A 243 -19.65 34.81 18.28
N VAL A 244 -18.41 35.24 18.53
CA VAL A 244 -17.63 36.11 17.66
C VAL A 244 -16.65 35.19 16.93
N PRO A 245 -16.52 35.27 15.59
CA PRO A 245 -15.40 34.64 14.91
C PRO A 245 -14.13 35.03 15.66
N ASP A 246 -13.30 34.07 16.03
CA ASP A 246 -11.94 34.39 16.46
C ASP A 246 -11.33 35.34 15.41
N VAL A 247 -10.46 36.28 15.79
CA VAL A 247 -9.79 37.12 14.78
C VAL A 247 -8.99 36.26 13.78
N GLU A 248 -8.74 35.00 14.14
CA GLU A 248 -8.17 33.94 13.30
C GLU A 248 -9.19 32.99 12.64
N ASP A 249 -10.48 33.09 12.96
CA ASP A 249 -11.53 32.39 12.22
C ASP A 249 -11.65 33.02 10.84
N CYS A 250 -11.34 32.24 9.81
CA CYS A 250 -11.55 32.64 8.43
C CYS A 250 -12.98 33.14 8.28
N GLY A 251 -13.13 34.36 7.76
CA GLY A 251 -14.41 34.83 7.26
C GLY A 251 -15.07 33.73 6.42
N VAL A 252 -16.38 33.62 6.52
CA VAL A 252 -17.18 32.60 5.84
C VAL A 252 -16.92 32.71 4.33
N GLY A 253 -16.22 31.74 3.73
CA GLY A 253 -16.22 31.54 2.26
C GLY A 253 -14.90 31.17 1.58
N ASP A 254 -13.75 31.71 2.00
CA ASP A 254 -12.59 31.78 1.06
C ASP A 254 -11.35 30.96 1.46
N CYS A 255 -11.36 30.26 2.59
CA CYS A 255 -10.18 29.47 3.00
C CYS A 255 -10.21 28.05 2.42
N PRO A 256 -9.22 27.65 1.59
CA PRO A 256 -9.19 26.32 0.97
C PRO A 256 -8.90 25.17 1.94
N LEU A 257 -8.56 25.47 3.20
CA LEU A 257 -8.22 24.48 4.24
C LEU A 257 -9.35 24.29 5.27
N CYS A 258 -10.34 25.18 5.27
CA CYS A 258 -11.44 25.13 6.21
C CYS A 258 -12.48 24.07 5.82
N PRO A 259 -13.27 23.57 6.78
CA PRO A 259 -14.45 22.79 6.47
C PRO A 259 -15.38 23.54 5.49
N PRO A 260 -16.00 22.86 4.52
CA PRO A 260 -17.02 23.46 3.68
C PRO A 260 -18.24 23.87 4.54
N ALA A 261 -18.90 24.97 4.18
CA ALA A 261 -20.06 25.49 4.92
C ALA A 261 -21.20 24.47 5.06
N ALA A 262 -21.35 23.58 4.08
CA ALA A 262 -22.37 22.52 4.07
C ALA A 262 -22.18 21.45 5.15
N GLU A 263 -20.99 21.36 5.73
CA GLU A 263 -20.67 20.40 6.77
C GLU A 263 -19.99 21.16 7.94
N PRO A 264 -20.73 21.79 8.85
CA PRO A 264 -20.13 22.51 9.96
C PRO A 264 -19.46 21.57 10.97
N TRP A 265 -18.79 22.15 11.97
CA TRP A 265 -18.20 21.39 13.09
C TRP A 265 -19.28 20.68 13.90
N ASP A 266 -19.08 19.39 14.18
CA ASP A 266 -19.93 18.59 15.06
C ASP A 266 -19.26 18.40 16.43
N SER A 267 -19.84 18.96 17.49
CA SER A 267 -19.28 18.88 18.84
C SER A 267 -19.22 17.44 19.38
N SER A 268 -20.08 16.54 18.91
CA SER A 268 -20.09 15.13 19.34
C SER A 268 -18.85 14.36 18.86
N LEU A 269 -18.29 14.74 17.72
CA LEU A 269 -17.10 14.13 17.13
C LEU A 269 -15.79 14.68 17.75
N GLY A 270 -15.79 15.91 18.25
CA GLY A 270 -14.59 16.54 18.79
C GLY A 270 -13.43 16.51 17.78
N VAL A 271 -12.25 16.01 18.16
CA VAL A 271 -11.10 15.95 17.24
C VAL A 271 -11.32 15.05 16.02
N THR A 272 -12.30 14.15 16.03
CA THR A 272 -12.59 13.26 14.88
C THR A 272 -13.37 13.96 13.77
N ASN A 273 -13.69 15.25 13.91
CA ASN A 273 -14.06 16.10 12.78
C ASN A 273 -12.95 16.17 11.71
N PHE A 274 -11.70 15.86 12.08
CA PHE A 274 -10.53 15.94 11.20
C PHE A 274 -9.77 14.60 11.11
N PRO A 275 -9.22 14.24 9.94
CA PRO A 275 -9.44 14.88 8.64
C PRO A 275 -10.79 14.49 8.04
N ARG A 276 -11.32 15.32 7.17
CA ARG A 276 -12.47 14.95 6.33
C ARG A 276 -12.00 14.24 5.07
N LYS A 277 -12.81 13.28 4.62
CA LYS A 277 -12.56 12.50 3.42
C LYS A 277 -13.82 12.49 2.58
N ALA A 278 -13.66 12.77 1.30
CA ALA A 278 -14.74 12.57 0.34
C ALA A 278 -15.24 11.12 0.36
N ALA A 279 -16.53 10.94 0.04
CA ALA A 279 -17.11 9.61 -0.15
C ALA A 279 -16.37 8.84 -1.26
N LYS A 280 -16.08 7.56 -1.02
CA LYS A 280 -15.44 6.71 -2.02
C LYS A 280 -16.44 6.32 -3.12
N LYS A 281 -16.00 6.35 -4.37
CA LYS A 281 -16.76 5.79 -5.50
C LYS A 281 -16.94 4.27 -5.32
N PRO A 282 -18.07 3.70 -5.75
CA PRO A 282 -18.27 2.26 -5.69
C PRO A 282 -17.22 1.53 -6.57
N PRO A 283 -16.69 0.39 -6.13
CA PRO A 283 -15.79 -0.44 -6.93
C PRO A 283 -16.48 -0.98 -8.19
N ARG A 284 -15.69 -1.20 -9.25
CA ARG A 284 -16.19 -1.80 -10.50
C ARG A 284 -16.41 -3.30 -10.30
N ALA A 285 -17.51 -3.85 -10.80
CA ALA A 285 -17.74 -5.30 -10.86
C ALA A 285 -17.04 -5.92 -12.10
N MET A 286 -16.45 -7.10 -11.94
CA MET A 286 -15.80 -7.88 -13.00
C MET A 286 -16.07 -9.37 -12.79
N ARG A 287 -16.32 -10.11 -13.89
CA ARG A 287 -16.52 -11.56 -13.91
C ARG A 287 -15.43 -12.24 -14.74
N THR A 288 -15.02 -13.43 -14.32
CA THR A 288 -14.01 -14.23 -15.02
C THR A 288 -14.36 -15.70 -14.89
N ALA A 289 -14.50 -16.39 -16.02
CA ALA A 289 -14.64 -17.84 -16.06
C ALA A 289 -13.27 -18.46 -15.79
N THR A 290 -13.19 -19.45 -14.89
CA THR A 290 -11.95 -20.12 -14.50
C THR A 290 -12.17 -21.62 -14.58
N CYS A 291 -11.25 -22.36 -15.21
CA CYS A 291 -11.37 -23.80 -15.37
C CYS A 291 -10.26 -24.53 -14.61
N VAL A 292 -10.65 -25.37 -13.66
CA VAL A 292 -9.77 -26.36 -13.02
C VAL A 292 -9.66 -27.56 -13.95
N LEU A 293 -8.54 -27.65 -14.66
CA LEU A 293 -8.20 -28.78 -15.51
C LEU A 293 -7.48 -29.83 -14.65
N GLU A 294 -8.06 -31.02 -14.57
CA GLU A 294 -7.55 -32.13 -13.78
C GLU A 294 -7.12 -33.29 -14.68
N ARG A 295 -5.98 -33.90 -14.38
CA ARG A 295 -5.54 -35.18 -14.96
C ARG A 295 -5.10 -36.15 -13.87
N ARG A 296 -4.95 -37.43 -14.23
CA ARG A 296 -4.28 -38.41 -13.36
C ARG A 296 -2.77 -38.35 -13.54
N GLY A 297 -2.04 -38.05 -12.48
CA GLY A 297 -0.58 -38.07 -12.43
C GLY A 297 0.02 -39.48 -12.40
N CYS A 298 1.36 -39.55 -12.38
CA CYS A 298 2.13 -40.80 -12.47
C CYS A 298 1.87 -41.81 -11.34
N HIS A 299 1.32 -41.37 -10.21
CA HIS A 299 0.97 -42.21 -9.06
C HIS A 299 -0.55 -42.35 -8.85
N GLY A 300 -1.36 -41.94 -9.83
CA GLY A 300 -2.82 -41.96 -9.74
C GLY A 300 -3.41 -40.82 -8.89
N ALA A 301 -2.57 -39.97 -8.28
CA ALA A 301 -2.99 -38.74 -7.65
C ALA A 301 -3.46 -37.71 -8.69
N PRO A 302 -4.42 -36.84 -8.36
CA PRO A 302 -4.83 -35.76 -9.25
C PRO A 302 -3.72 -34.73 -9.41
N GLU A 303 -3.54 -34.25 -10.63
CA GLU A 303 -2.69 -33.11 -10.95
C GLU A 303 -3.54 -32.05 -11.64
N TYR A 304 -3.22 -30.79 -11.34
CA TYR A 304 -3.95 -29.63 -11.83
C TYR A 304 -3.06 -28.77 -12.71
N LEU A 305 -3.63 -28.27 -13.80
CA LEU A 305 -2.90 -27.39 -14.71
C LEU A 305 -2.99 -25.93 -14.26
N ILE A 306 -1.84 -25.32 -14.02
CA ILE A 306 -1.71 -23.89 -13.77
C ILE A 306 -0.94 -23.19 -14.88
N VAL A 307 -1.28 -21.92 -15.09
CA VAL A 307 -0.67 -21.02 -16.07
C VAL A 307 -0.12 -19.78 -15.39
N GLN A 308 0.97 -19.25 -15.92
CA GLN A 308 1.55 -18.02 -15.44
C GLN A 308 0.89 -16.82 -16.13
N ARG A 309 0.36 -15.89 -15.33
CA ARG A 309 -0.20 -14.63 -15.83
C ARG A 309 0.86 -13.79 -16.55
N PRO A 310 0.47 -12.94 -17.53
CA PRO A 310 1.37 -12.01 -18.19
C PRO A 310 2.21 -11.19 -17.18
N SER A 311 3.40 -10.75 -17.61
CA SER A 311 4.32 -9.97 -16.76
C SER A 311 3.84 -8.54 -16.47
N SER A 312 2.68 -8.14 -16.98
CA SER A 312 2.03 -6.85 -16.76
C SER A 312 0.53 -7.03 -16.48
N GLY A 313 -0.10 -6.00 -15.91
CA GLY A 313 -1.52 -6.02 -15.56
C GLY A 313 -1.83 -6.55 -14.15
N LEU A 314 -3.11 -6.89 -13.91
CA LEU A 314 -3.60 -7.38 -12.62
C LEU A 314 -2.95 -8.74 -12.30
N LEU A 315 -2.39 -8.86 -11.08
CA LEU A 315 -1.74 -10.08 -10.58
C LEU A 315 -0.61 -10.60 -11.51
N ALA A 316 0.14 -9.67 -12.12
CA ALA A 316 1.20 -9.98 -13.08
C ALA A 316 2.23 -11.01 -12.58
N GLY A 317 2.51 -12.03 -13.39
CA GLY A 317 3.48 -13.09 -13.12
C GLY A 317 3.09 -14.09 -12.03
N LEU A 318 1.87 -14.01 -11.47
CA LEU A 318 1.35 -15.05 -10.58
C LEU A 318 0.85 -16.25 -11.36
N TRP A 319 0.82 -17.40 -10.69
CA TRP A 319 0.17 -18.60 -11.19
C TRP A 319 -1.34 -18.54 -10.95
N GLU A 320 -2.11 -19.09 -11.88
CA GLU A 320 -3.56 -19.25 -11.77
C GLU A 320 -4.05 -20.46 -12.58
N PHE A 321 -5.30 -20.86 -12.37
CA PHE A 321 -5.97 -21.76 -13.30
C PHE A 321 -6.31 -21.01 -14.60
N PRO A 322 -6.38 -21.71 -15.76
CA PRO A 322 -6.81 -21.12 -17.02
C PRO A 322 -8.10 -20.31 -16.86
N SER A 323 -8.05 -19.04 -17.27
CA SER A 323 -9.13 -18.10 -16.99
C SER A 323 -9.40 -17.15 -18.16
N LEU A 324 -10.67 -16.78 -18.32
CA LEU A 324 -11.18 -15.90 -19.37
C LEU A 324 -12.03 -14.77 -18.75
N PRO A 325 -11.65 -13.49 -18.91
CA PRO A 325 -12.51 -12.37 -18.53
C PRO A 325 -13.82 -12.39 -19.34
N LEU A 326 -14.96 -12.30 -18.64
CA LEU A 326 -16.28 -12.31 -19.25
C LEU A 326 -16.81 -10.89 -19.45
N ALA A 327 -17.60 -10.69 -20.50
CA ALA A 327 -18.43 -9.50 -20.64
C ALA A 327 -19.53 -9.46 -19.57
N GLN A 328 -20.06 -8.27 -19.30
CA GLN A 328 -21.14 -8.09 -18.32
C GLN A 328 -22.43 -8.76 -18.82
N ASP A 329 -23.19 -9.33 -17.88
CA ASP A 329 -24.54 -9.87 -18.10
C ASP A 329 -24.62 -10.98 -19.17
N LEU A 330 -23.55 -11.75 -19.35
CA LEU A 330 -23.62 -12.97 -20.15
C LEU A 330 -24.53 -14.02 -19.49
N GLN A 331 -25.26 -14.75 -20.32
CA GLN A 331 -26.00 -15.95 -19.90
C GLN A 331 -25.04 -17.12 -19.66
N GLU A 332 -25.36 -17.97 -18.69
CA GLU A 332 -24.52 -19.11 -18.25
C GLU A 332 -24.11 -20.02 -19.42
N GLU A 333 -25.03 -20.34 -20.33
CA GLU A 333 -24.72 -21.17 -21.49
C GLU A 333 -23.61 -20.55 -22.36
N LYS A 334 -23.68 -19.24 -22.56
CA LYS A 334 -22.73 -18.50 -23.37
C LYS A 334 -21.39 -18.31 -22.67
N GLU A 335 -21.39 -18.11 -21.34
CA GLU A 335 -20.15 -18.10 -20.54
C GLU A 335 -19.38 -19.41 -20.71
N ARG A 336 -20.10 -20.54 -20.69
CA ARG A 336 -19.53 -21.88 -20.84
C ARG A 336 -19.03 -22.14 -22.25
N GLU A 337 -19.72 -21.65 -23.28
CA GLU A 337 -19.28 -21.72 -24.68
C GLU A 337 -17.99 -20.93 -24.90
N GLU A 338 -17.93 -19.68 -24.43
CA GLU A 338 -16.72 -18.84 -24.56
C GLU A 338 -15.51 -19.45 -23.82
N LEU A 339 -15.73 -20.04 -22.63
CA LEU A 339 -14.69 -20.76 -21.91
C LEU A 339 -14.22 -22.01 -22.67
N ALA A 340 -15.14 -22.78 -23.25
CA ALA A 340 -14.80 -23.97 -24.04
C ALA A 340 -13.97 -23.62 -25.27
N ASP A 341 -14.34 -22.57 -26.00
CA ASP A 341 -13.59 -22.06 -27.16
C ASP A 341 -12.19 -21.59 -26.76
N HIS A 342 -12.07 -20.90 -25.62
CA HIS A 342 -10.78 -20.47 -25.07
C HIS A 342 -9.87 -21.67 -24.72
N LEU A 343 -10.42 -22.67 -24.04
CA LEU A 343 -9.70 -23.89 -23.69
C LEU A 343 -9.32 -24.72 -24.92
N GLN A 344 -10.19 -24.78 -25.93
CA GLN A 344 -9.90 -25.44 -27.21
C GLN A 344 -8.73 -24.78 -27.93
N ALA A 345 -8.72 -23.45 -28.00
CA ALA A 345 -7.61 -22.70 -28.59
C ALA A 345 -6.30 -22.96 -27.82
N TRP A 346 -6.38 -23.13 -26.51
CA TRP A 346 -5.20 -23.33 -25.66
C TRP A 346 -4.65 -24.77 -25.69
N MET A 347 -5.52 -25.78 -25.74
CA MET A 347 -5.14 -27.19 -25.74
C MET A 347 -4.93 -27.78 -27.15
N GLY A 348 -5.30 -27.04 -28.20
CA GLY A 348 -5.22 -27.53 -29.59
C GLY A 348 -6.14 -28.72 -29.90
N ARG A 349 -7.13 -29.00 -29.04
CA ARG A 349 -8.10 -30.09 -29.18
C ARG A 349 -9.52 -29.63 -28.85
N PRO A 350 -10.56 -30.24 -29.46
CA PRO A 350 -11.94 -29.85 -29.19
C PRO A 350 -12.32 -29.98 -27.72
N VAL A 351 -12.99 -28.96 -27.19
CA VAL A 351 -13.56 -28.95 -25.84
C VAL A 351 -15.06 -28.77 -25.97
N ALA A 352 -15.83 -29.79 -25.59
CA ALA A 352 -17.28 -29.66 -25.59
C ALA A 352 -17.72 -28.85 -24.37
N ALA A 353 -18.47 -27.76 -24.59
CA ALA A 353 -19.02 -26.95 -23.50
C ALA A 353 -19.81 -27.78 -22.47
N LYS A 354 -20.51 -28.84 -22.91
CA LYS A 354 -21.21 -29.78 -22.01
C LYS A 354 -20.30 -30.58 -21.07
N GLY A 355 -19.01 -30.70 -21.40
CA GLY A 355 -18.01 -31.36 -20.57
C GLY A 355 -17.51 -30.50 -19.41
N LEU A 356 -17.73 -29.18 -19.46
CA LEU A 356 -17.40 -28.26 -18.37
C LEU A 356 -18.45 -28.38 -17.26
N GLN A 357 -18.01 -28.84 -16.09
CA GLN A 357 -18.86 -28.97 -14.90
C GLN A 357 -18.78 -27.68 -14.09
N PHE A 358 -19.92 -27.03 -13.86
CA PHE A 358 -19.97 -25.86 -12.97
C PHE A 358 -19.80 -26.30 -11.52
N ILE A 359 -18.89 -25.65 -10.80
CA ILE A 359 -18.58 -25.95 -9.40
C ILE A 359 -19.17 -24.89 -8.46
N GLY A 360 -19.07 -23.61 -8.84
CA GLY A 360 -19.56 -22.52 -8.01
C GLY A 360 -18.95 -21.17 -8.37
N GLU A 361 -19.23 -20.16 -7.55
CA GLU A 361 -18.65 -18.82 -7.69
C GLU A 361 -17.79 -18.45 -6.48
N VAL A 362 -16.62 -17.86 -6.74
CA VAL A 362 -15.73 -17.31 -5.73
C VAL A 362 -15.66 -15.80 -5.89
N ILE A 363 -16.13 -15.06 -4.87
CA ILE A 363 -16.05 -13.59 -4.86
C ILE A 363 -14.76 -13.16 -4.15
N HIS A 364 -14.00 -12.29 -4.83
CA HIS A 364 -12.80 -11.65 -4.30
C HIS A 364 -12.90 -10.13 -4.43
N ILE A 365 -12.65 -9.43 -3.33
CA ILE A 365 -12.77 -7.98 -3.25
C ILE A 365 -11.37 -7.35 -3.28
N PHE A 366 -11.06 -6.66 -4.37
CA PHE A 366 -9.96 -5.70 -4.45
C PHE A 366 -10.46 -4.30 -4.08
N SER A 367 -9.55 -3.36 -3.76
CA SER A 367 -9.95 -2.01 -3.34
C SER A 367 -10.76 -1.22 -4.36
N HIS A 368 -10.62 -1.55 -5.64
CA HIS A 368 -11.26 -0.84 -6.76
C HIS A 368 -12.02 -1.77 -7.71
N ILE A 369 -11.99 -3.08 -7.47
CA ILE A 369 -12.62 -4.11 -8.31
C ILE A 369 -13.27 -5.15 -7.38
N HIS A 370 -14.53 -5.47 -7.62
CA HIS A 370 -15.18 -6.66 -7.09
C HIS A 370 -15.14 -7.73 -8.17
N GLN A 371 -14.36 -8.78 -7.94
CA GLN A 371 -14.11 -9.84 -8.90
C GLN A 371 -14.91 -11.09 -8.52
N THR A 372 -15.70 -11.61 -9.46
CA THR A 372 -16.35 -12.92 -9.34
C THR A 372 -15.65 -13.90 -10.27
N TYR A 373 -15.14 -14.99 -9.70
CA TYR A 373 -14.62 -16.14 -10.44
C TYR A 373 -15.73 -17.17 -10.57
N VAL A 374 -16.15 -17.45 -11.81
CA VAL A 374 -17.10 -18.51 -12.13
C VAL A 374 -16.29 -19.78 -12.39
N VAL A 375 -16.40 -20.76 -11.51
CA VAL A 375 -15.50 -21.91 -11.48
C VAL A 375 -16.12 -23.09 -12.19
N TYR A 376 -15.38 -23.62 -13.17
CA TYR A 376 -15.68 -24.84 -13.88
C TYR A 376 -14.57 -25.87 -13.65
N SER A 377 -14.89 -27.15 -13.79
CA SER A 377 -13.90 -28.24 -13.83
C SER A 377 -14.01 -29.05 -15.11
N LEU A 378 -12.87 -29.58 -15.55
CA LEU A 378 -12.80 -30.47 -16.70
C LEU A 378 -11.72 -31.53 -16.46
N HIS A 379 -12.12 -32.80 -16.51
CA HIS A 379 -11.22 -33.94 -16.37
C HIS A 379 -10.66 -34.34 -17.73
N LEU A 380 -9.35 -34.58 -17.79
CA LEU A 380 -8.62 -34.87 -19.01
C LEU A 380 -8.09 -36.30 -19.00
N ASP A 381 -8.47 -37.05 -20.03
CA ASP A 381 -7.91 -38.38 -20.30
C ASP A 381 -6.57 -38.23 -21.04
N GLY A 382 -5.48 -38.14 -20.27
CA GLY A 382 -4.11 -38.10 -20.79
C GLY A 382 -3.48 -36.70 -20.85
N ASP A 383 -2.23 -36.67 -21.32
CA ASP A 383 -1.42 -35.45 -21.31
C ASP A 383 -1.88 -34.45 -22.40
N VAL A 384 -1.85 -33.16 -22.07
CA VAL A 384 -2.19 -32.09 -23.00
C VAL A 384 -0.90 -31.43 -23.46
N THR A 385 -0.68 -31.44 -24.77
CA THR A 385 0.39 -30.63 -25.35
C THR A 385 -0.09 -29.18 -25.39
N LEU A 386 0.45 -28.37 -24.49
CA LEU A 386 0.16 -26.95 -24.42
C LEU A 386 1.08 -26.22 -25.37
N ASP A 387 0.55 -25.24 -26.10
CA ASP A 387 1.40 -24.36 -26.92
C ASP A 387 2.29 -23.51 -25.98
N PRO A 388 3.62 -23.71 -25.98
CA PRO A 388 4.52 -22.94 -25.13
C PRO A 388 4.48 -21.44 -25.43
N ALA A 389 4.01 -21.04 -26.62
CA ALA A 389 3.91 -19.65 -27.04
C ALA A 389 2.74 -18.89 -26.37
N LEU A 390 1.73 -19.60 -25.83
CA LEU A 390 0.54 -18.96 -25.25
C LEU A 390 0.80 -18.45 -23.84
N SER A 391 1.38 -19.27 -22.95
CA SER A 391 1.85 -18.88 -21.61
C SER A 391 2.65 -20.02 -20.96
N PRO A 392 3.65 -19.72 -20.11
CA PRO A 392 4.28 -20.72 -19.26
C PRO A 392 3.21 -21.46 -18.45
N SER A 393 3.28 -22.80 -18.44
CA SER A 393 2.28 -23.65 -17.81
C SER A 393 2.93 -24.90 -17.24
N ARG A 394 2.33 -25.46 -16.19
CA ARG A 394 2.80 -26.70 -15.56
C ARG A 394 1.67 -27.43 -14.84
N TRP A 395 1.80 -28.75 -14.79
CA TRP A 395 0.97 -29.59 -13.93
C TRP A 395 1.55 -29.60 -12.52
N VAL A 396 0.68 -29.49 -11.52
CA VAL A 396 1.05 -29.47 -10.10
C VAL A 396 0.11 -30.35 -9.29
N THR A 397 0.65 -30.96 -8.25
CA THR A 397 -0.17 -31.53 -7.17
C THR A 397 -0.84 -30.42 -6.35
N GLU A 398 -1.79 -30.79 -5.49
CA GLU A 398 -2.45 -29.86 -4.56
C GLU A 398 -1.42 -29.15 -3.63
N ASP A 399 -0.44 -29.89 -3.11
CA ASP A 399 0.62 -29.35 -2.25
C ASP A 399 1.49 -28.34 -3.00
N GLU A 400 1.90 -28.68 -4.23
CA GLU A 400 2.68 -27.79 -5.10
C GLU A 400 1.89 -26.54 -5.52
N PHE A 401 0.58 -26.67 -5.74
CA PHE A 401 -0.30 -25.54 -6.00
C PHE A 401 -0.32 -24.56 -4.82
N HIS A 402 -0.49 -25.06 -3.60
CA HIS A 402 -0.50 -24.23 -2.41
C HIS A 402 0.86 -23.57 -2.10
N ALA A 403 1.96 -24.23 -2.48
CA ALA A 403 3.32 -23.70 -2.42
C ALA A 403 3.63 -22.66 -3.52
N SER A 404 2.92 -22.72 -4.66
CA SER A 404 3.11 -21.80 -5.78
C SER A 404 2.66 -20.37 -5.46
N ALA A 405 3.24 -19.40 -6.17
CA ALA A 405 2.85 -17.98 -6.08
C ALA A 405 1.48 -17.71 -6.73
N VAL A 406 0.41 -18.18 -6.09
CA VAL A 406 -0.99 -17.99 -6.50
C VAL A 406 -1.67 -16.92 -5.64
N SER A 407 -2.71 -16.27 -6.18
CA SER A 407 -3.47 -15.27 -5.42
C SER A 407 -4.32 -15.91 -4.32
N THR A 408 -4.72 -15.14 -3.30
CA THR A 408 -5.64 -15.63 -2.26
C THR A 408 -7.04 -15.97 -2.81
N ALA A 409 -7.43 -15.41 -3.96
CA ALA A 409 -8.63 -15.83 -4.67
C ALA A 409 -8.46 -17.22 -5.29
N MET A 410 -7.32 -17.45 -5.96
CA MET A 410 -7.00 -18.74 -6.57
C MET A 410 -6.81 -19.84 -5.55
N LYS A 411 -6.41 -19.54 -4.30
CA LYS A 411 -6.39 -20.55 -3.22
C LYS A 411 -7.78 -20.96 -2.72
N LYS A 412 -8.83 -20.19 -3.04
CA LYS A 412 -10.23 -20.49 -2.68
C LYS A 412 -10.97 -21.22 -3.78
N VAL A 413 -10.60 -20.93 -5.03
CA VAL A 413 -10.92 -21.77 -6.19
C VAL A 413 -10.22 -23.11 -5.97
#